data_AF-A0A7J7GLV2-F1
#
_entry.id   AF-A0A7J7GLV2-F1
#
_cell.length_a   1.000
_cell.length_b   1.000
_cell.length_c   1.000
_cell.angle_alpha   90.00
_cell.angle_beta   90.00
_cell.angle_gamma   90.00
#
_symmetry.space_group_name_H-M   'P 1'
#
loop_
_entity.id
_entity.type
_entity.pdbx_description
1 polymer ?
#
loop_
_entity_poly.entity_id
_entity_poly.type
_entity_poly.pdbx_seq_one_letter_code
_entity_poly.pdbx_strand_id
1 'polypeptide(L)'
;MQKITKALSNKNLIFFFSFSTHSSSSSSSSSSTIPSHIQIPNLVSFYFPLLHTSPNPTHLRHLHARLLRTSLYSNIILSSKLLLSYSRLNKLSPDALSVFFHMPHRNIYSWNIIIGEFSRSGSPLKSLELFLQMRNSDVLPDVFTVPLVLRACAAAGSIDCGVLVHGFCVKMGMERSLFVASALVFMYVTFGKVFYARVVFDEMPLRDSVLWTSMLAGYAQNEEPMLALSVFRDMVCVGVELDGVVMVSLLLVCGQLGWLKHGKSVHGWCVRRCIGLGLSLGNALIDMYVKCAALCYGRNVFDKMPERDVISWSALILGYGLGGCLDIAFGLFDQMHMQGVQPNDVTFLGVLSACTHGGLVETARSCFKMMKDYGVVAELKHYACMIDCLGRAGLLIEAERLIEEMPMKPDGAVLGALLGGCRVHGNLEVGERIAKRLIGLEPERTGYYVLLANIYSDAGKFDDAGRVWDILKQRNMSKVPGWSLIESKSCFQFLPKDKISSSFKTS
;
A
#
# COMPACT_ATOMS: atom_id res chain seq x y z
N MET A 1 23.02 -6.37 11.27
CA MET A 1 23.04 -7.34 12.37
C MET A 1 23.44 -6.68 13.68
N GLN A 2 24.72 -6.58 14.05
CA GLN A 2 25.10 -6.02 15.37
C GLN A 2 24.59 -4.59 15.63
N LYS A 3 24.52 -3.71 14.61
CA LYS A 3 23.95 -2.35 14.75
C LYS A 3 22.43 -2.36 14.98
N ILE A 4 21.70 -3.27 14.35
CA ILE A 4 20.25 -3.45 14.52
C ILE A 4 19.97 -4.08 15.89
N THR A 5 20.69 -5.16 16.24
CA THR A 5 20.53 -5.83 17.55
C THR A 5 20.89 -4.91 18.71
N LYS A 6 21.89 -4.04 18.56
CA LYS A 6 22.31 -3.05 19.59
C LYS A 6 21.37 -1.85 19.69
N ALA A 7 20.69 -1.46 18.60
CA ALA A 7 19.62 -0.47 18.63
C ALA A 7 18.33 -1.04 19.26
N LEU A 8 18.08 -2.34 19.07
CA LEU A 8 16.89 -3.04 19.58
C LEU A 8 17.06 -3.58 21.01
N SER A 9 18.29 -3.76 21.50
CA SER A 9 18.57 -4.22 22.86
C SER A 9 18.29 -3.19 23.96
N ASN A 10 17.96 -1.94 23.60
CA ASN A 10 17.63 -0.87 24.55
C ASN A 10 16.18 -0.90 25.06
N LYS A 11 15.37 -1.88 24.66
CA LYS A 11 14.06 -2.16 25.27
C LYS A 11 14.12 -3.54 25.92
N ASN A 12 14.06 -3.57 27.25
CA ASN A 12 14.00 -4.80 28.06
C ASN A 12 12.88 -5.73 27.57
N LEU A 13 13.24 -6.76 26.80
CA LEU A 13 12.37 -7.84 26.33
C LEU A 13 13.18 -9.14 26.32
N ILE A 14 13.71 -9.49 27.49
CA ILE A 14 14.30 -10.79 27.77
C ILE A 14 13.40 -11.42 28.83
N PHE A 15 12.44 -12.24 28.39
CA PHE A 15 11.88 -13.38 29.15
C PHE A 15 10.79 -13.99 28.26
N PHE A 16 11.12 -14.95 27.40
CA PHE A 16 10.16 -15.94 26.86
C PHE A 16 10.82 -17.07 26.04
N PHE A 17 12.14 -17.11 25.89
CA PHE A 17 12.82 -18.16 25.12
C PHE A 17 13.87 -18.88 25.95
N SER A 18 13.42 -19.88 26.71
CA SER A 18 14.28 -20.95 27.26
C SER A 18 13.94 -22.26 26.53
N PHE A 19 14.92 -22.83 25.84
CA PHE A 19 14.89 -24.21 25.33
C PHE A 19 15.25 -25.17 26.48
N SER A 20 14.47 -26.23 26.70
CA SER A 20 14.91 -27.40 27.47
C SER A 20 14.99 -28.60 26.52
N THR A 21 16.21 -29.01 26.20
CA THR A 21 16.49 -30.25 25.48
C THR A 21 16.39 -31.44 26.45
N HIS A 22 15.38 -32.29 26.29
CA HIS A 22 15.39 -33.62 26.89
C HIS A 22 15.43 -34.69 25.80
N SER A 23 16.56 -35.39 25.76
CA SER A 23 16.73 -36.68 25.11
C SER A 23 16.04 -37.76 25.95
N SER A 24 15.12 -38.51 25.37
CA SER A 24 14.66 -39.78 25.93
C SER A 24 14.68 -40.88 24.88
N SER A 25 15.50 -41.87 25.18
CA SER A 25 15.57 -43.20 24.58
C SER A 25 14.44 -44.09 25.12
N SER A 26 13.81 -44.88 24.26
CA SER A 26 13.24 -46.17 24.68
C SER A 26 13.04 -47.17 23.52
N SER A 27 13.77 -48.26 23.70
CA SER A 27 13.59 -49.67 23.33
C SER A 27 12.33 -50.17 22.60
N SER A 28 12.66 -51.04 21.64
CA SER A 28 11.93 -52.16 21.03
C SER A 28 10.92 -52.94 21.88
N SER A 29 9.83 -53.36 21.23
CA SER A 29 9.18 -54.65 21.47
C SER A 29 8.44 -55.15 20.22
N SER A 30 8.13 -56.44 20.22
CA SER A 30 8.23 -57.40 19.13
C SER A 30 6.96 -57.67 18.31
N SER A 31 7.22 -58.24 17.14
CA SER A 31 6.36 -58.81 16.09
C SER A 31 5.16 -59.65 16.51
N SER A 32 4.09 -59.58 15.71
CA SER A 32 3.23 -60.73 15.38
C SER A 32 2.81 -60.69 13.90
N THR A 33 2.99 -61.83 13.24
CA THR A 33 2.86 -62.12 11.80
C THR A 33 1.48 -62.67 11.45
N ILE A 34 0.83 -62.15 10.41
CA ILE A 34 -0.28 -62.79 9.65
C ILE A 34 -0.19 -62.30 8.18
N PRO A 35 -0.61 -63.04 7.12
CA PRO A 35 0.25 -63.44 6.02
C PRO A 35 0.05 -62.60 4.75
N SER A 36 1.11 -62.51 3.96
CA SER A 36 1.15 -61.93 2.62
C SER A 36 0.39 -62.78 1.61
N HIS A 37 -0.55 -62.17 0.86
CA HIS A 37 -0.65 -62.29 -0.60
C HIS A 37 -1.85 -61.50 -1.17
N ILE A 38 -1.72 -60.17 -1.23
CA ILE A 38 -2.26 -59.33 -2.31
C ILE A 38 -1.22 -58.22 -2.52
N GLN A 39 -0.58 -58.16 -3.69
CA GLN A 39 0.24 -57.00 -4.06
C GLN A 39 -0.70 -55.80 -4.27
N ILE A 40 -0.97 -55.07 -3.18
CA ILE A 40 -1.65 -53.79 -3.23
C ILE A 40 -0.66 -52.81 -3.88
N PRO A 41 -0.99 -52.16 -5.02
CA PRO A 41 -0.17 -51.09 -5.56
C PRO A 41 0.04 -50.06 -4.46
N ASN A 42 1.27 -49.56 -4.28
CA ASN A 42 1.62 -48.62 -3.21
C ASN A 42 0.56 -47.51 -3.13
N LEU A 43 -0.38 -47.59 -2.18
CA LEU A 43 -1.62 -46.79 -2.19
C LEU A 43 -1.32 -45.29 -2.16
N VAL A 44 -0.16 -44.91 -1.60
CA VAL A 44 0.37 -43.54 -1.64
C VAL A 44 0.62 -43.09 -3.08
N SER A 45 1.24 -43.92 -3.92
CA SER A 45 1.50 -43.63 -5.33
C SER A 45 0.23 -43.51 -6.17
N PHE A 46 -0.85 -44.17 -5.75
CA PHE A 46 -2.16 -44.09 -6.41
C PHE A 46 -2.91 -42.80 -6.05
N TYR A 47 -2.99 -42.44 -4.76
CA TYR A 47 -3.76 -41.26 -4.32
C TYR A 47 -3.01 -39.93 -4.50
N PHE A 48 -1.69 -39.91 -4.48
CA PHE A 48 -0.91 -38.67 -4.58
C PHE A 48 -1.14 -37.90 -5.89
N PRO A 49 -1.16 -38.55 -7.09
CA PRO A 49 -1.52 -37.88 -8.34
C PRO A 49 -2.97 -37.42 -8.37
N LEU A 50 -3.91 -38.22 -7.84
CA LEU A 50 -5.34 -37.88 -7.82
C LEU A 50 -5.64 -36.63 -6.98
N LEU A 51 -4.93 -36.46 -5.86
CA LEU A 51 -5.00 -35.22 -5.08
C LEU A 51 -4.42 -34.04 -5.84
N HIS A 52 -3.36 -34.26 -6.64
CA HIS A 52 -2.74 -33.21 -7.46
C HIS A 52 -3.67 -32.73 -8.58
N THR A 53 -4.40 -33.63 -9.23
CA THR A 53 -5.21 -33.34 -10.42
C THR A 53 -6.69 -33.11 -10.11
N SER A 54 -7.07 -32.96 -8.84
CA SER A 54 -8.47 -32.81 -8.48
C SER A 54 -9.07 -31.51 -9.04
N PRO A 55 -10.12 -31.58 -9.88
CA PRO A 55 -10.61 -30.42 -10.62
C PRO A 55 -11.57 -29.53 -9.81
N ASN A 56 -12.17 -30.05 -8.74
CA ASN A 56 -13.17 -29.32 -7.96
C ASN A 56 -13.20 -29.74 -6.47
N PRO A 57 -13.83 -28.93 -5.60
CA PRO A 57 -13.91 -29.20 -4.16
C PRO A 57 -14.70 -30.48 -3.81
N THR A 58 -15.70 -30.85 -4.60
CA THR A 58 -16.52 -32.05 -4.34
C THR A 58 -15.72 -33.34 -4.54
N HIS A 59 -14.91 -33.39 -5.59
CA HIS A 59 -13.97 -34.49 -5.81
C HIS A 59 -12.92 -34.60 -4.69
N LEU A 60 -12.40 -33.47 -4.20
CA LEU A 60 -11.51 -33.48 -3.02
C LEU A 60 -12.20 -34.03 -1.78
N ARG A 61 -13.46 -33.67 -1.51
CA ARG A 61 -14.22 -34.23 -0.37
C ARG A 61 -14.42 -35.74 -0.47
N HIS A 62 -14.68 -36.26 -1.67
CA HIS A 62 -14.74 -37.71 -1.88
C HIS A 62 -13.40 -38.40 -1.62
N LEU A 63 -12.29 -37.81 -2.09
CA LEU A 63 -10.95 -38.33 -1.80
C LEU A 63 -10.62 -38.26 -0.31
N HIS A 64 -10.96 -37.16 0.37
CA HIS A 64 -10.80 -37.00 1.81
C HIS A 64 -11.57 -38.07 2.59
N ALA A 65 -12.86 -38.26 2.31
CA ALA A 65 -13.68 -39.30 2.94
C ALA A 65 -13.11 -40.71 2.70
N ARG A 66 -12.56 -40.96 1.50
CA ARG A 66 -11.94 -42.24 1.17
C ARG A 66 -10.63 -42.47 1.91
N LEU A 67 -9.81 -41.43 2.12
CA LEU A 67 -8.59 -41.48 2.93
C LEU A 67 -8.91 -41.76 4.41
N LEU A 68 -9.99 -41.16 4.94
CA LEU A 68 -10.46 -41.43 6.31
C LEU A 68 -10.91 -42.88 6.47
N ARG A 69 -11.72 -43.40 5.54
CA ARG A 69 -12.23 -44.78 5.59
C ARG A 69 -11.15 -45.84 5.38
N THR A 70 -10.08 -45.52 4.66
CA THR A 70 -9.01 -46.48 4.31
C THR A 70 -7.82 -46.43 5.28
N SER A 71 -7.92 -45.72 6.42
CA SER A 71 -6.86 -45.42 7.40
C SER A 71 -5.59 -44.74 6.85
N LEU A 72 -5.54 -44.47 5.54
CA LEU A 72 -4.46 -43.76 4.84
C LEU A 72 -4.36 -42.28 5.25
N TYR A 73 -5.38 -41.73 5.91
CA TYR A 73 -5.34 -40.39 6.49
C TYR A 73 -4.26 -40.21 7.57
N SER A 74 -3.80 -41.30 8.18
CA SER A 74 -2.64 -41.28 9.09
C SER A 74 -1.32 -40.99 8.37
N ASN A 75 -1.26 -41.18 7.05
CA ASN A 75 -0.07 -40.91 6.27
C ASN A 75 0.14 -39.40 6.09
N ILE A 76 1.18 -38.89 6.73
CA ILE A 76 1.51 -37.46 6.74
C ILE A 76 1.72 -36.85 5.35
N ILE A 77 2.22 -37.61 4.38
CA ILE A 77 2.44 -37.12 3.01
C ILE A 77 1.12 -36.90 2.30
N LEU A 78 0.21 -37.87 2.39
CA LEU A 78 -1.12 -37.79 1.78
C LEU A 78 -1.97 -36.70 2.42
N SER A 79 -1.95 -36.59 3.76
CA SER A 79 -2.73 -35.59 4.49
C SER A 79 -2.19 -34.17 4.27
N SER A 80 -0.86 -33.98 4.24
CA SER A 80 -0.29 -32.67 3.87
C SER A 80 -0.55 -32.32 2.39
N LYS A 81 -0.60 -33.31 1.50
CA LYS A 81 -0.96 -33.09 0.08
C LYS A 81 -2.44 -32.74 -0.07
N LEU A 82 -3.32 -33.40 0.67
CA LEU A 82 -4.74 -33.10 0.72
C LEU A 82 -4.96 -31.67 1.22
N LEU A 83 -4.27 -31.27 2.28
CA LEU A 83 -4.28 -29.90 2.81
C LEU A 83 -3.89 -28.88 1.74
N LEU A 84 -2.76 -29.10 1.05
CA LEU A 84 -2.33 -28.24 -0.06
C LEU A 84 -3.39 -28.13 -1.16
N SER A 85 -4.07 -29.24 -1.46
CA SER A 85 -5.05 -29.31 -2.53
C SER A 85 -6.31 -28.51 -2.18
N TYR A 86 -6.77 -28.58 -0.92
CA TYR A 86 -7.83 -27.71 -0.42
C TYR A 86 -7.43 -26.23 -0.42
N SER A 87 -6.20 -25.91 0.02
CA SER A 87 -5.65 -24.55 0.03
C SER A 87 -5.61 -23.90 -1.36
N ARG A 88 -5.37 -24.70 -2.42
CA ARG A 88 -5.34 -24.23 -3.81
C ARG A 88 -6.73 -23.95 -4.39
N LEU A 89 -7.73 -24.75 -4.02
CA LEU A 89 -9.08 -24.64 -4.60
C LEU A 89 -9.97 -23.63 -3.85
N ASN A 90 -9.63 -23.24 -2.63
CA ASN A 90 -10.37 -22.25 -1.82
C ASN A 90 -9.38 -21.46 -0.96
N LYS A 91 -9.38 -20.12 -1.06
CA LYS A 91 -8.44 -19.26 -0.32
C LYS A 91 -8.56 -19.30 1.22
N LEU A 92 -9.61 -19.95 1.76
CA LEU A 92 -9.75 -20.28 3.18
C LEU A 92 -10.90 -21.29 3.37
N SER A 93 -10.66 -22.60 3.24
CA SER A 93 -11.74 -23.59 3.41
C SER A 93 -11.82 -24.14 4.84
N PRO A 94 -13.04 -24.27 5.42
CA PRO A 94 -13.24 -25.07 6.63
C PRO A 94 -12.69 -26.50 6.48
N ASP A 95 -12.70 -27.02 5.26
CA ASP A 95 -12.16 -28.33 4.90
C ASP A 95 -10.64 -28.40 5.13
N ALA A 96 -9.86 -27.38 4.76
CA ALA A 96 -8.41 -27.33 5.01
C ALA A 96 -8.09 -27.31 6.50
N LEU A 97 -8.84 -26.51 7.29
CA LEU A 97 -8.69 -26.48 8.75
C LEU A 97 -9.05 -27.82 9.37
N SER A 98 -10.14 -28.43 8.91
CA SER A 98 -10.56 -29.75 9.36
C SER A 98 -9.46 -30.78 9.11
N VAL A 99 -8.87 -30.79 7.91
CA VAL A 99 -7.72 -31.67 7.63
C VAL A 99 -6.59 -31.39 8.61
N PHE A 100 -6.14 -30.14 8.72
CA PHE A 100 -5.00 -29.79 9.55
C PHE A 100 -5.21 -30.14 11.04
N PHE A 101 -6.38 -29.86 11.63
CA PHE A 101 -6.65 -30.12 13.05
C PHE A 101 -6.91 -31.61 13.35
N HIS A 102 -7.35 -32.41 12.39
CA HIS A 102 -7.55 -33.85 12.57
C HIS A 102 -6.31 -34.68 12.19
N MET A 103 -5.28 -34.09 11.58
CA MET A 103 -4.03 -34.80 11.28
C MET A 103 -3.39 -35.35 12.57
N PRO A 104 -3.11 -36.68 12.65
CA PRO A 104 -2.48 -37.28 13.84
C PRO A 104 -1.06 -36.77 14.08
N HIS A 105 -0.31 -36.58 12.99
CA HIS A 105 1.05 -36.05 13.01
C HIS A 105 1.18 -34.93 11.98
N ARG A 106 1.85 -33.85 12.36
CA ARG A 106 2.07 -32.66 11.52
C ARG A 106 3.55 -32.46 11.31
N ASN A 107 3.95 -32.19 10.08
CA ASN A 107 5.31 -31.84 9.72
C ASN A 107 5.40 -30.36 9.34
N ILE A 108 6.62 -29.88 9.18
CA ILE A 108 6.92 -28.51 8.76
C ILE A 108 6.15 -28.10 7.49
N TYR A 109 5.97 -29.03 6.55
CA TYR A 109 5.24 -28.76 5.31
C TYR A 109 3.74 -28.49 5.57
N SER A 110 3.06 -29.29 6.39
CA SER A 110 1.66 -29.03 6.79
C SER A 110 1.50 -27.70 7.53
N TRP A 111 2.45 -27.36 8.41
CA TRP A 111 2.47 -26.07 9.11
C TRP A 111 2.68 -24.90 8.14
N ASN A 112 3.64 -25.00 7.23
CA ASN A 112 3.92 -23.96 6.23
C ASN A 112 2.73 -23.73 5.29
N ILE A 113 1.96 -24.77 4.93
CA ILE A 113 0.74 -24.59 4.14
C ILE A 113 -0.27 -23.73 4.89
N ILE A 114 -0.62 -24.11 6.13
CA ILE A 114 -1.71 -23.44 6.86
C ILE A 114 -1.31 -22.02 7.31
N ILE A 115 -0.07 -21.83 7.79
CA ILE A 115 0.49 -20.51 8.11
C ILE A 115 0.52 -19.66 6.83
N GLY A 116 0.94 -20.23 5.71
CA GLY A 116 1.00 -19.55 4.41
C GLY A 116 -0.36 -19.13 3.88
N GLU A 117 -1.41 -19.91 4.17
CA GLU A 117 -2.79 -19.62 3.80
C GLU A 117 -3.35 -18.45 4.61
N PHE A 118 -3.23 -18.48 5.94
CA PHE A 118 -3.69 -17.37 6.79
C PHE A 118 -2.91 -16.07 6.60
N SER A 119 -1.62 -16.16 6.27
CA SER A 119 -0.83 -14.96 5.94
C SER A 119 -1.15 -14.37 4.57
N ARG A 120 -1.87 -15.09 3.69
CA ARG A 120 -2.45 -14.56 2.43
C ARG A 120 -3.88 -14.03 2.62
N SER A 121 -4.56 -14.43 3.68
CA SER A 121 -5.96 -14.11 3.89
C SER A 121 -6.13 -12.86 4.73
N GLY A 122 -7.38 -12.39 4.89
CA GLY A 122 -7.72 -11.29 5.79
C GLY A 122 -7.60 -11.61 7.28
N SER A 123 -6.91 -12.69 7.67
CA SER A 123 -6.75 -13.11 9.07
C SER A 123 -5.28 -13.36 9.45
N PRO A 124 -4.39 -12.37 9.31
CA PRO A 124 -2.96 -12.53 9.54
C PRO A 124 -2.63 -12.87 11.01
N LEU A 125 -3.44 -12.45 11.97
CA LEU A 125 -3.27 -12.80 13.39
C LEU A 125 -3.36 -14.31 13.63
N LYS A 126 -4.22 -15.02 12.89
CA LYS A 126 -4.33 -16.48 13.02
C LYS A 126 -3.09 -17.20 12.51
N SER A 127 -2.42 -16.64 11.49
CA SER A 127 -1.11 -17.13 11.03
C SER A 127 -0.06 -17.04 12.13
N LEU A 128 -0.07 -15.97 12.93
CA LEU A 128 0.87 -15.80 14.05
C LEU A 128 0.56 -16.76 15.19
N GLU A 129 -0.72 -16.98 15.50
CA GLU A 129 -1.14 -17.97 16.50
C GLU A 129 -0.71 -19.39 16.10
N LEU A 130 -0.93 -19.79 14.84
CA LEU A 130 -0.50 -21.10 14.33
C LEU A 130 1.01 -21.26 14.36
N PHE A 131 1.78 -20.20 14.11
CA PHE A 131 3.23 -20.23 14.27
C PHE A 131 3.65 -20.47 15.72
N LEU A 132 2.97 -19.87 16.70
CA LEU A 132 3.23 -20.16 18.11
C LEU A 132 2.87 -21.60 18.47
N GLN A 133 1.76 -22.14 17.95
CA GLN A 133 1.38 -23.54 18.15
C GLN A 133 2.39 -24.52 17.52
N MET A 134 2.92 -24.22 16.32
CA MET A 134 3.99 -25.00 15.69
C MET A 134 5.19 -25.13 16.60
N ARG A 135 5.60 -24.02 17.22
CA ARG A 135 6.74 -23.98 18.14
C ARG A 135 6.49 -24.72 19.44
N ASN A 136 5.26 -24.68 19.95
CA ASN A 136 4.85 -25.45 21.12
C ASN A 136 4.71 -26.96 20.82
N SER A 137 4.69 -27.34 19.54
CA SER A 137 4.62 -28.74 19.09
C SER A 137 6.01 -29.32 18.73
N ASP A 138 7.10 -28.68 19.21
CA ASP A 138 8.50 -29.03 18.95
C ASP A 138 8.90 -29.12 17.46
N VAL A 139 8.12 -28.51 16.56
CA VAL A 139 8.48 -28.41 15.13
C VAL A 139 9.25 -27.11 14.91
N LEU A 140 10.54 -27.22 14.59
CA LEU A 140 11.40 -26.05 14.35
C LEU A 140 11.01 -25.34 13.03
N PRO A 141 10.80 -24.01 13.05
CA PRO A 141 10.64 -23.22 11.83
C PRO A 141 11.88 -23.28 10.94
N ASP A 142 11.68 -23.29 9.62
CA ASP A 142 12.76 -23.23 8.63
C ASP A 142 12.78 -21.90 7.86
N VAL A 143 13.69 -21.81 6.89
CA VAL A 143 13.85 -20.66 5.99
C VAL A 143 12.62 -20.40 5.11
N PHE A 144 11.68 -21.34 5.01
CA PHE A 144 10.41 -21.20 4.29
C PHE A 144 9.24 -20.85 5.21
N THR A 145 9.28 -21.21 6.49
CA THR A 145 8.29 -20.81 7.51
C THR A 145 8.38 -19.31 7.77
N VAL A 146 9.59 -18.80 8.01
CA VAL A 146 9.83 -17.42 8.44
C VAL A 146 9.23 -16.37 7.50
N PRO A 147 9.41 -16.45 6.15
CA PRO A 147 8.77 -15.51 5.23
C PRO A 147 7.24 -15.40 5.38
N LEU A 148 6.57 -16.51 5.68
CA LEU A 148 5.11 -16.54 5.85
C LEU A 148 4.68 -15.76 7.09
N VAL A 149 5.44 -15.93 8.18
CA VAL A 149 5.23 -15.24 9.46
C VAL A 149 5.53 -13.75 9.34
N LEU A 150 6.66 -13.39 8.71
CA LEU A 150 7.01 -11.97 8.49
C LEU A 150 5.97 -11.24 7.65
N ARG A 151 5.42 -11.91 6.62
CA ARG A 151 4.29 -11.37 5.86
C ARG A 151 3.04 -11.22 6.72
N ALA A 152 2.73 -12.18 7.60
CA ALA A 152 1.63 -12.02 8.55
C ALA A 152 1.85 -10.83 9.50
N CYS A 153 3.07 -10.61 9.99
CA CYS A 153 3.41 -9.44 10.80
C CYS A 153 3.16 -8.15 10.02
N ALA A 154 3.60 -8.08 8.76
CA ALA A 154 3.38 -6.95 7.87
C ALA A 154 1.89 -6.69 7.65
N ALA A 155 1.10 -7.71 7.31
CA ALA A 155 -0.33 -7.62 7.10
C ALA A 155 -1.13 -7.28 8.37
N ALA A 156 -0.66 -7.71 9.54
CA ALA A 156 -1.27 -7.37 10.84
C ALA A 156 -0.84 -5.99 11.38
N GLY A 157 0.10 -5.29 10.73
CA GLY A 157 0.67 -4.05 11.25
C GLY A 157 1.48 -4.22 12.54
N SER A 158 1.87 -5.45 12.90
CA SER A 158 2.52 -5.75 14.17
C SER A 158 4.04 -5.65 14.07
N ILE A 159 4.54 -4.43 14.27
CA ILE A 159 5.98 -4.12 14.20
C ILE A 159 6.76 -4.92 15.25
N ASP A 160 6.26 -4.98 16.48
CA ASP A 160 6.94 -5.67 17.59
C ASP A 160 7.12 -7.16 17.31
N CYS A 161 6.08 -7.85 16.82
CA CYS A 161 6.18 -9.24 16.40
C CYS A 161 7.19 -9.42 15.26
N GLY A 162 7.16 -8.53 14.26
CA GLY A 162 8.10 -8.58 13.14
C GLY A 162 9.57 -8.46 13.59
N VAL A 163 9.86 -7.55 14.52
CA VAL A 163 11.19 -7.38 15.11
C VAL A 163 11.62 -8.59 15.92
N LEU A 164 10.71 -9.20 16.69
CA LEU A 164 10.99 -10.43 17.43
C LEU A 164 11.31 -11.60 16.48
N VAL A 165 10.57 -11.72 15.38
CA VAL A 165 10.84 -12.75 14.35
C VAL A 165 12.17 -12.49 13.67
N HIS A 166 12.54 -11.24 13.36
CA HIS A 166 13.88 -10.92 12.87
C HIS A 166 14.97 -11.35 13.87
N GLY A 167 14.81 -11.02 15.16
CA GLY A 167 15.72 -11.48 16.22
C GLY A 167 15.85 -13.01 16.29
N PHE A 168 14.74 -13.73 16.09
CA PHE A 168 14.73 -15.19 15.97
C PHE A 168 15.54 -15.67 14.75
N CYS A 169 15.38 -15.05 13.57
CA CYS A 169 16.14 -15.40 12.37
C CYS A 169 17.66 -15.31 12.61
N VAL A 170 18.09 -14.26 13.30
CA VAL A 170 19.51 -14.07 13.67
C VAL A 170 20.00 -15.21 14.57
N LYS A 171 19.23 -15.54 15.61
CA LYS A 171 19.61 -16.57 16.58
C LYS A 171 19.67 -17.97 15.95
N MET A 172 18.87 -18.21 14.93
CA MET A 172 18.81 -19.48 14.21
C MET A 172 19.79 -19.56 13.03
N GLY A 173 20.63 -18.56 12.80
CA GLY A 173 21.60 -18.56 11.69
C GLY A 173 20.97 -18.41 10.30
N MET A 174 19.77 -17.82 10.20
CA MET A 174 19.02 -17.68 8.96
C MET A 174 19.30 -16.36 8.21
N GLU A 175 20.19 -15.51 8.73
CA GLU A 175 20.44 -14.15 8.24
C GLU A 175 21.03 -14.08 6.83
N ARG A 176 21.63 -15.17 6.33
CA ARG A 176 22.17 -15.25 4.97
C ARG A 176 21.20 -15.89 3.96
N SER A 177 19.99 -16.22 4.38
CA SER A 177 18.97 -16.77 3.48
C SER A 177 18.32 -15.65 2.65
N LEU A 178 18.40 -15.75 1.32
CA LEU A 178 17.76 -14.80 0.39
C LEU A 178 16.23 -14.73 0.59
N PHE A 179 15.60 -15.87 0.90
CA PHE A 179 14.16 -15.93 1.18
C PHE A 179 13.79 -15.13 2.42
N VAL A 180 14.59 -15.27 3.49
CA VAL A 180 14.37 -14.55 4.75
C VAL A 180 14.68 -13.07 4.59
N ALA A 181 15.79 -12.73 3.91
CA ALA A 181 16.19 -11.35 3.66
C ALA A 181 15.13 -10.59 2.85
N SER A 182 14.61 -11.19 1.77
CA SER A 182 13.54 -10.57 0.95
C SER A 182 12.27 -10.33 1.76
N ALA A 183 11.88 -11.29 2.61
CA ALA A 183 10.73 -11.14 3.49
C ALA A 183 10.93 -10.09 4.59
N LEU A 184 12.13 -9.97 5.14
CA LEU A 184 12.49 -8.92 6.11
C LEU A 184 12.46 -7.53 5.46
N VAL A 185 13.02 -7.39 4.25
CA VAL A 185 12.95 -6.14 3.46
C VAL A 185 11.50 -5.76 3.24
N PHE A 186 10.68 -6.67 2.72
CA PHE A 186 9.24 -6.44 2.52
C PHE A 186 8.54 -5.99 3.81
N MET A 187 8.78 -6.68 4.93
CA MET A 187 8.17 -6.35 6.21
C MET A 187 8.56 -4.95 6.70
N TYR A 188 9.87 -4.62 6.69
CA TYR A 188 10.33 -3.30 7.13
C TYR A 188 9.84 -2.17 6.22
N VAL A 189 9.82 -2.40 4.91
CA VAL A 189 9.25 -1.49 3.92
C VAL A 189 7.77 -1.22 4.20
N THR A 190 6.99 -2.27 4.48
CA THR A 190 5.56 -2.15 4.80
C THR A 190 5.32 -1.31 6.05
N PHE A 191 6.25 -1.34 7.01
CA PHE A 191 6.20 -0.50 8.22
C PHE A 191 6.76 0.91 8.04
N GLY A 192 7.13 1.31 6.81
CA GLY A 192 7.79 2.59 6.55
C GLY A 192 9.19 2.71 7.15
N LYS A 193 9.80 1.60 7.58
CA LYS A 193 11.15 1.58 8.18
C LYS A 193 12.20 1.22 7.16
N VAL A 194 12.23 1.97 6.05
CA VAL A 194 13.05 1.71 4.87
C VAL A 194 14.55 1.67 5.20
N PHE A 195 15.01 2.42 6.20
CA PHE A 195 16.39 2.34 6.68
C PHE A 195 16.78 0.92 7.13
N TYR A 196 15.94 0.24 7.92
CA TYR A 196 16.26 -1.13 8.36
C TYR A 196 16.17 -2.13 7.21
N ALA A 197 15.23 -1.95 6.28
CA ALA A 197 15.19 -2.73 5.05
C ALA A 197 16.50 -2.59 4.26
N ARG A 198 17.01 -1.36 4.13
CA ARG A 198 18.28 -1.10 3.44
C ARG A 198 19.46 -1.77 4.14
N VAL A 199 19.52 -1.76 5.46
CA VAL A 199 20.58 -2.46 6.21
C VAL A 199 20.53 -3.96 5.96
N VAL A 200 19.35 -4.59 5.99
CA VAL A 200 19.21 -6.03 5.66
C VAL A 200 19.67 -6.30 4.22
N PHE A 201 19.28 -5.43 3.28
CA PHE A 201 19.70 -5.52 1.89
C PHE A 201 21.22 -5.39 1.72
N ASP A 202 21.87 -4.44 2.39
CA ASP A 202 23.31 -4.17 2.26
C ASP A 202 24.17 -5.27 2.90
N GLU A 203 23.68 -5.94 3.94
CA GLU A 203 24.39 -7.03 4.61
C GLU A 203 24.38 -8.36 3.84
N MET A 204 23.52 -8.50 2.83
CA MET A 204 23.47 -9.68 1.98
C MET A 204 24.66 -9.73 1.00
N PRO A 205 25.52 -10.76 1.04
CA PRO A 205 26.70 -10.83 0.17
C PRO A 205 26.31 -11.09 -1.30
N LEU A 206 25.27 -11.90 -1.50
CA LEU A 206 24.65 -12.17 -2.80
C LEU A 206 23.21 -11.69 -2.74
N ARG A 207 22.72 -11.18 -3.86
CA ARG A 207 21.36 -10.65 -4.00
C ARG A 207 20.78 -11.17 -5.30
N ASP A 208 19.65 -11.86 -5.19
CA ASP A 208 18.89 -12.32 -6.34
C ASP A 208 17.93 -11.22 -6.85
N SER A 209 17.28 -11.48 -7.99
CA SER A 209 16.32 -10.55 -8.57
C SER A 209 15.19 -10.20 -7.59
N VAL A 210 14.76 -11.15 -6.75
CA VAL A 210 13.70 -10.94 -5.76
C VAL A 210 14.10 -9.92 -4.69
N LEU A 211 15.32 -10.00 -4.16
CA LEU A 211 15.79 -9.05 -3.16
C LEU A 211 16.00 -7.64 -3.75
N TRP A 212 16.52 -7.55 -4.98
CA TRP A 212 16.67 -6.27 -5.70
C TRP A 212 15.32 -5.60 -5.97
N THR A 213 14.36 -6.35 -6.53
CA THR A 213 13.01 -5.86 -6.82
C THR A 213 12.28 -5.45 -5.54
N SER A 214 12.44 -6.20 -4.46
CA SER A 214 11.85 -5.87 -3.15
C SER A 214 12.36 -4.53 -2.61
N MET A 215 13.67 -4.27 -2.72
CA MET A 215 14.24 -3.00 -2.26
C MET A 215 13.84 -1.82 -3.15
N LEU A 216 13.85 -2.01 -4.48
CA LEU A 216 13.42 -1.01 -5.45
C LEU A 216 11.95 -0.61 -5.23
N ALA A 217 11.07 -1.60 -5.17
CA ALA A 217 9.65 -1.39 -4.91
C ALA A 217 9.44 -0.71 -3.56
N GLY A 218 10.23 -1.08 -2.55
CA GLY A 218 10.13 -0.50 -1.22
C GLY A 218 10.47 0.99 -1.17
N TYR A 219 11.51 1.43 -1.88
CA TYR A 219 11.79 2.86 -2.03
C TYR A 219 10.71 3.58 -2.83
N ALA A 220 10.24 2.98 -3.93
CA ALA A 220 9.19 3.57 -4.76
C ALA A 220 7.89 3.75 -3.97
N GLN A 221 7.48 2.78 -3.15
CA GLN A 221 6.24 2.83 -2.36
C GLN A 221 6.30 3.81 -1.18
N ASN A 222 7.49 4.09 -0.64
CA ASN A 222 7.69 5.00 0.50
C ASN A 222 8.06 6.42 0.07
N GLU A 223 7.76 6.81 -1.17
CA GLU A 223 7.98 8.16 -1.71
C GLU A 223 9.45 8.63 -1.68
N GLU A 224 10.39 7.69 -1.86
CA GLU A 224 11.84 7.94 -1.92
C GLU A 224 12.40 7.69 -3.35
N PRO A 225 11.93 8.43 -4.38
CA PRO A 225 12.18 8.10 -5.79
C PRO A 225 13.66 8.15 -6.18
N MET A 226 14.45 9.04 -5.57
CA MET A 226 15.88 9.15 -5.88
C MET A 226 16.68 7.94 -5.38
N LEU A 227 16.30 7.37 -4.24
CA LEU A 227 16.91 6.13 -3.72
C LEU A 227 16.44 4.91 -4.51
N ALA A 228 15.20 4.91 -4.99
CA ALA A 228 14.72 3.89 -5.93
C ALA A 228 15.57 3.87 -7.22
N LEU A 229 15.84 5.05 -7.81
CA LEU A 229 16.66 5.16 -9.02
C LEU A 229 18.12 4.76 -8.79
N SER A 230 18.69 5.04 -7.61
CA SER A 230 20.06 4.59 -7.31
C SER A 230 20.13 3.06 -7.23
N VAL A 231 19.17 2.42 -6.55
CA VAL A 231 19.06 0.95 -6.52
C VAL A 231 18.85 0.36 -7.91
N PHE A 232 17.98 0.97 -8.72
CA PHE A 232 17.76 0.53 -10.10
C PHE A 232 19.03 0.60 -10.94
N ARG A 233 19.80 1.70 -10.83
CA ARG A 233 21.08 1.83 -11.52
C ARG A 233 22.04 0.72 -11.11
N ASP A 234 22.18 0.47 -9.81
CA ASP A 234 23.07 -0.56 -9.28
C ASP A 234 22.62 -1.97 -9.74
N MET A 235 21.31 -2.24 -9.77
CA MET A 235 20.70 -3.46 -10.29
C MET A 235 21.08 -3.69 -11.77
N VAL A 236 21.02 -2.65 -12.61
CA VAL A 236 21.41 -2.71 -14.02
C VAL A 236 22.93 -2.89 -14.18
N CYS A 237 23.75 -2.20 -13.38
CA CYS A 237 25.21 -2.34 -13.42
C CYS A 237 25.69 -3.76 -13.11
N VAL A 238 25.00 -4.47 -12.22
CA VAL A 238 25.30 -5.86 -11.85
C VAL A 238 24.68 -6.86 -12.85
N GLY A 239 23.91 -6.40 -13.83
CA GLY A 239 23.36 -7.24 -14.90
C GLY A 239 22.15 -8.07 -14.48
N VAL A 240 21.38 -7.61 -13.48
CA VAL A 240 20.16 -8.32 -13.06
C VAL A 240 19.09 -8.18 -14.15
N GLU A 241 18.46 -9.29 -14.51
CA GLU A 241 17.37 -9.30 -15.47
C GLU A 241 16.16 -8.51 -14.94
N LEU A 242 15.65 -7.59 -15.76
CA LEU A 242 14.53 -6.75 -15.39
C LEU A 242 13.21 -7.43 -15.76
N ASP A 243 12.27 -7.43 -14.82
CA ASP A 243 10.95 -8.03 -14.98
C ASP A 243 9.83 -6.98 -14.90
N GLY A 244 8.57 -7.44 -14.92
CA GLY A 244 7.40 -6.56 -14.79
C GLY A 244 7.33 -5.80 -13.46
N VAL A 245 7.86 -6.37 -12.37
CA VAL A 245 7.85 -5.76 -11.03
C VAL A 245 8.78 -4.55 -10.99
N VAL A 246 9.95 -4.66 -11.64
CA VAL A 246 10.86 -3.51 -11.84
C VAL A 246 10.13 -2.40 -12.59
N MET A 247 9.44 -2.71 -13.69
CA MET A 247 8.78 -1.69 -14.50
C MET A 247 7.65 -0.98 -13.75
N VAL A 248 6.84 -1.71 -13.00
CA VAL A 248 5.81 -1.11 -12.13
C VAL A 248 6.43 -0.14 -11.13
N SER A 249 7.55 -0.52 -10.52
CA SER A 249 8.28 0.34 -9.57
C SER A 249 8.84 1.59 -10.24
N LEU A 250 9.39 1.47 -11.45
CA LEU A 250 9.89 2.61 -12.22
C LEU A 250 8.77 3.54 -12.69
N LEU A 251 7.60 3.02 -13.06
CA LEU A 251 6.44 3.83 -13.41
C LEU A 251 5.94 4.65 -12.22
N LEU A 252 5.90 4.05 -11.02
CA LEU A 252 5.57 4.75 -9.78
C LEU A 252 6.56 5.91 -9.53
N VAL A 253 7.86 5.65 -9.64
CA VAL A 253 8.91 6.67 -9.51
C VAL A 253 8.75 7.79 -10.56
N CYS A 254 8.48 7.43 -11.82
CA CYS A 254 8.25 8.43 -12.87
C CYS A 254 7.02 9.29 -12.58
N GLY A 255 5.94 8.69 -12.05
CA GLY A 255 4.74 9.40 -11.64
C GLY A 255 5.00 10.36 -10.48
N GLN A 256 5.75 9.93 -9.46
CA GLN A 256 6.14 10.77 -8.32
C GLN A 256 6.98 11.98 -8.73
N LEU A 257 7.87 11.81 -9.71
CA LEU A 257 8.75 12.87 -10.20
C LEU A 257 8.15 13.69 -11.36
N GLY A 258 6.99 13.29 -11.89
CA GLY A 258 6.38 13.91 -13.07
C GLY A 258 7.15 13.69 -14.38
N TRP A 259 7.97 12.64 -14.48
CA TRP A 259 8.85 12.39 -15.62
C TRP A 259 8.16 11.65 -16.76
N LEU A 260 7.34 12.38 -17.53
CA LEU A 260 6.53 11.81 -18.61
C LEU A 260 7.38 11.08 -19.67
N LYS A 261 8.54 11.64 -20.07
CA LYS A 261 9.38 11.01 -21.11
C LYS A 261 9.95 9.67 -20.65
N HIS A 262 10.45 9.60 -19.42
CA HIS A 262 10.97 8.37 -18.84
C HIS A 262 9.86 7.34 -18.65
N GLY A 263 8.68 7.77 -18.17
CA GLY A 263 7.50 6.91 -18.08
C GLY A 263 7.07 6.33 -19.43
N LYS A 264 7.11 7.13 -20.51
CA LYS A 264 6.87 6.64 -21.88
C LYS A 264 7.94 5.65 -22.35
N SER A 265 9.21 5.85 -22.00
CA SER A 265 10.29 4.91 -22.30
C SER A 265 10.08 3.56 -21.61
N VAL A 266 9.68 3.58 -20.34
CA VAL A 266 9.32 2.37 -19.57
C VAL A 266 8.11 1.67 -20.19
N HIS A 267 7.04 2.41 -20.50
CA HIS A 267 5.87 1.84 -21.18
C HIS A 267 6.24 1.21 -22.53
N GLY A 268 7.05 1.89 -23.35
CA GLY A 268 7.53 1.37 -24.62
C GLY A 268 8.38 0.10 -24.46
N TRP A 269 9.15 -0.02 -23.38
CA TRP A 269 9.88 -1.24 -23.04
C TRP A 269 8.92 -2.40 -22.73
N CYS A 270 7.86 -2.16 -21.94
CA CYS A 270 6.86 -3.18 -21.63
C CYS A 270 6.16 -3.71 -22.89
N VAL A 271 5.77 -2.80 -23.80
CA VAL A 271 5.14 -3.15 -25.08
C VAL A 271 6.07 -4.00 -25.95
N ARG A 272 7.34 -3.61 -26.09
CA ARG A 272 8.32 -4.36 -26.90
C ARG A 272 8.59 -5.77 -26.38
N ARG A 273 8.45 -6.00 -25.07
CA ARG A 273 8.62 -7.32 -24.44
C ARG A 273 7.31 -8.09 -24.29
N CYS A 274 6.24 -7.60 -24.89
CA CYS A 274 4.92 -8.23 -24.83
C CYS A 274 4.46 -8.51 -23.39
N ILE A 275 4.82 -7.63 -22.45
CA ILE A 275 4.34 -7.73 -21.08
C ILE A 275 2.87 -7.35 -21.10
N GLY A 276 2.00 -8.30 -20.79
CA GLY A 276 0.56 -8.08 -20.78
C GLY A 276 0.14 -6.96 -19.83
N LEU A 277 -0.91 -6.23 -20.21
CA LEU A 277 -1.53 -5.17 -19.40
C LEU A 277 -2.42 -5.76 -18.28
N GLY A 278 -1.86 -6.66 -17.46
CA GLY A 278 -2.54 -7.12 -16.24
C GLY A 278 -2.77 -5.95 -15.27
N LEU A 279 -3.68 -6.14 -14.30
CA LEU A 279 -4.12 -5.10 -13.35
C LEU A 279 -2.95 -4.29 -12.76
N SER A 280 -1.89 -4.96 -12.29
CA SER A 280 -0.74 -4.28 -11.67
C SER A 280 -0.02 -3.32 -12.62
N LEU A 281 0.30 -3.75 -13.83
CA LEU A 281 1.00 -2.89 -14.81
C LEU A 281 0.07 -1.82 -15.39
N GLY A 282 -1.18 -2.19 -15.69
CA GLY A 282 -2.18 -1.25 -16.19
C GLY A 282 -2.44 -0.10 -15.22
N ASN A 283 -2.64 -0.41 -13.93
CA ASN A 283 -2.85 0.59 -12.89
C ASN A 283 -1.63 1.50 -12.70
N ALA A 284 -0.41 0.94 -12.72
CA ALA A 284 0.81 1.74 -12.62
C ALA A 284 1.01 2.69 -13.81
N LEU A 285 0.65 2.26 -15.02
CA LEU A 285 0.69 3.10 -16.22
C LEU A 285 -0.34 4.22 -16.16
N ILE A 286 -1.58 3.91 -15.75
CA ILE A 286 -2.64 4.91 -15.58
C ILE A 286 -2.19 5.95 -14.55
N ASP A 287 -1.75 5.52 -13.36
CA ASP A 287 -1.28 6.42 -12.29
C ASP A 287 -0.13 7.32 -12.76
N MET A 288 0.87 6.76 -13.42
CA MET A 288 1.99 7.53 -13.97
C MET A 288 1.52 8.58 -14.97
N TYR A 289 0.64 8.22 -15.92
CA TYR A 289 0.13 9.17 -16.90
C TYR A 289 -0.78 10.23 -16.27
N VAL A 290 -1.62 9.86 -15.30
CA VAL A 290 -2.47 10.80 -14.56
C VAL A 290 -1.62 11.81 -13.78
N LYS A 291 -0.61 11.35 -13.02
CA LYS A 291 0.31 12.24 -12.29
C LYS A 291 1.13 13.14 -13.21
N CYS A 292 1.42 12.70 -14.43
CA CYS A 292 2.07 13.51 -15.45
C CYS A 292 1.11 14.39 -16.26
N ALA A 293 -0.16 14.54 -15.84
CA ALA A 293 -1.22 15.30 -16.53
C ALA A 293 -1.45 14.87 -18.00
N ALA A 294 -1.12 13.63 -18.34
CA ALA A 294 -1.19 13.06 -19.69
C ALA A 294 -2.41 12.13 -19.83
N LEU A 295 -3.60 12.64 -19.46
CA LEU A 295 -4.83 11.87 -19.28
C LEU A 295 -5.25 11.05 -20.52
N CYS A 296 -5.01 11.55 -21.72
CA CYS A 296 -5.31 10.82 -22.96
C CYS A 296 -4.54 9.49 -23.08
N TYR A 297 -3.28 9.45 -22.62
CA TYR A 297 -2.51 8.20 -22.59
C TYR A 297 -3.00 7.27 -21.49
N GLY A 298 -3.34 7.80 -20.31
CA GLY A 298 -3.97 7.03 -19.24
C GLY A 298 -5.27 6.37 -19.69
N ARG A 299 -6.14 7.12 -20.38
CA ARG A 299 -7.39 6.61 -20.96
C ARG A 299 -7.16 5.51 -21.99
N ASN A 300 -6.19 5.71 -22.88
CA ASN A 300 -5.83 4.69 -23.88
C ASN A 300 -5.33 3.38 -23.24
N VAL A 301 -4.59 3.45 -22.13
CA VAL A 301 -4.17 2.26 -21.38
C VAL A 301 -5.39 1.58 -20.78
N PHE A 302 -6.23 2.34 -20.09
CA PHE A 302 -7.46 1.84 -19.47
C PHE A 302 -8.38 1.14 -20.48
N ASP A 303 -8.60 1.73 -21.65
CA ASP A 303 -9.46 1.14 -22.70
C ASP A 303 -8.89 -0.18 -23.25
N LYS A 304 -7.56 -0.38 -23.18
CA LYS A 304 -6.87 -1.60 -23.62
C LYS A 304 -6.68 -2.65 -22.53
N MET A 305 -6.99 -2.34 -21.27
CA MET A 305 -6.88 -3.32 -20.19
C MET A 305 -7.94 -4.43 -20.34
N PRO A 306 -7.57 -5.71 -20.22
CA PRO A 306 -8.50 -6.84 -20.31
C PRO A 306 -9.42 -6.92 -19.08
N GLU A 307 -8.87 -6.57 -17.91
CA GLU A 307 -9.59 -6.53 -16.64
C GLU A 307 -9.34 -5.17 -15.99
N ARG A 308 -10.35 -4.67 -15.28
CA ARG A 308 -10.33 -3.36 -14.61
C ARG A 308 -10.87 -3.52 -13.20
N ASP A 309 -10.13 -3.02 -12.23
CA ASP A 309 -10.53 -3.01 -10.82
C ASP A 309 -10.82 -1.59 -10.33
N VAL A 310 -11.29 -1.46 -9.09
CA VAL A 310 -11.57 -0.16 -8.45
C VAL A 310 -10.40 0.83 -8.60
N ILE A 311 -9.15 0.36 -8.56
CA ILE A 311 -7.95 1.19 -8.68
C ILE A 311 -7.88 1.82 -10.09
N SER A 312 -8.08 1.02 -11.14
CA SER A 312 -8.05 1.51 -12.53
C SER A 312 -9.10 2.62 -12.79
N TRP A 313 -10.32 2.44 -12.27
CA TRP A 313 -11.42 3.39 -12.40
C TRP A 313 -11.16 4.66 -11.59
N SER A 314 -10.84 4.50 -10.30
CA SER A 314 -10.64 5.63 -9.37
C SER A 314 -9.48 6.52 -9.81
N ALA A 315 -8.38 5.95 -10.32
CA ALA A 315 -7.24 6.73 -10.79
C ALA A 315 -7.62 7.66 -11.97
N LEU A 316 -8.40 7.17 -12.94
CA LEU A 316 -8.86 8.02 -14.05
C LEU A 316 -9.91 9.03 -13.63
N ILE A 317 -10.89 8.63 -12.81
CA ILE A 317 -11.93 9.56 -12.30
C ILE A 317 -11.28 10.70 -11.54
N LEU A 318 -10.31 10.40 -10.67
CA LEU A 318 -9.51 11.41 -9.98
C LEU A 318 -8.73 12.29 -10.95
N GLY A 319 -8.05 11.70 -11.93
CA GLY A 319 -7.28 12.44 -12.93
C GLY A 319 -8.13 13.43 -13.74
N TYR A 320 -9.28 13.00 -14.25
CA TYR A 320 -10.21 13.87 -14.97
C TYR A 320 -10.88 14.90 -14.06
N GLY A 321 -11.21 14.53 -12.82
CA GLY A 321 -11.79 15.44 -11.84
C GLY A 321 -10.86 16.58 -11.45
N LEU A 322 -9.58 16.28 -11.16
CA LEU A 322 -8.55 17.29 -10.91
C LEU A 322 -8.22 18.11 -12.16
N GLY A 323 -8.37 17.53 -13.35
CA GLY A 323 -8.22 18.22 -14.63
C GLY A 323 -9.42 19.09 -15.01
N GLY A 324 -10.48 19.14 -14.21
CA GLY A 324 -11.71 19.91 -14.48
C GLY A 324 -12.56 19.36 -15.64
N CYS A 325 -12.29 18.14 -16.11
CA CYS A 325 -13.02 17.48 -17.19
C CYS A 325 -14.25 16.75 -16.65
N LEU A 326 -15.22 17.53 -16.15
CA LEU A 326 -16.36 17.02 -15.38
C LEU A 326 -17.17 15.94 -16.11
N ASP A 327 -17.50 16.14 -17.39
CA ASP A 327 -18.36 15.21 -18.15
C ASP A 327 -17.74 13.81 -18.24
N ILE A 328 -16.41 13.75 -18.42
CA ILE A 328 -15.68 12.48 -18.52
C ILE A 328 -15.59 11.82 -17.16
N ALA A 329 -15.35 12.59 -16.09
CA ALA A 329 -15.26 12.07 -14.73
C ALA A 329 -16.60 11.44 -14.28
N PHE A 330 -17.73 12.12 -14.53
CA PHE A 330 -19.05 11.58 -14.23
C PHE A 330 -19.40 10.39 -15.13
N GLY A 331 -19.14 10.47 -16.44
CA GLY A 331 -19.38 9.34 -17.33
C GLY A 331 -18.58 8.08 -16.96
N LEU A 332 -17.36 8.25 -16.46
CA LEU A 332 -16.56 7.15 -15.89
C LEU A 332 -17.16 6.61 -14.59
N PHE A 333 -17.63 7.48 -13.70
CA PHE A 333 -18.27 7.10 -12.45
C PHE A 333 -19.55 6.28 -12.68
N ASP A 334 -20.39 6.69 -13.64
CA ASP A 334 -21.60 5.97 -14.01
C ASP A 334 -21.28 4.60 -14.64
N GLN A 335 -20.28 4.55 -15.53
CA GLN A 335 -19.81 3.29 -16.12
C GLN A 335 -19.27 2.32 -15.07
N MET A 336 -18.52 2.83 -14.07
CA MET A 336 -18.02 2.03 -12.94
C MET A 336 -19.17 1.36 -12.18
N HIS A 337 -20.23 2.13 -11.89
CA HIS A 337 -21.43 1.62 -11.23
C HIS A 337 -22.17 0.59 -12.09
N MET A 338 -22.35 0.86 -13.39
CA MET A 338 -23.00 -0.08 -14.33
C MET A 338 -22.27 -1.42 -14.44
N GLN A 339 -20.95 -1.44 -14.24
CA GLN A 339 -20.15 -2.66 -14.23
C GLN A 339 -20.10 -3.34 -12.86
N GLY A 340 -20.85 -2.85 -11.87
CA GLY A 340 -20.90 -3.42 -10.52
C GLY A 340 -19.62 -3.19 -9.70
N VAL A 341 -18.74 -2.29 -10.13
CA VAL A 341 -17.52 -1.95 -9.40
C VAL A 341 -17.86 -0.91 -8.34
N GLN A 342 -17.59 -1.23 -7.07
CA GLN A 342 -17.94 -0.36 -5.94
C GLN A 342 -16.98 0.83 -5.84
N PRO A 343 -17.48 2.07 -5.80
CA PRO A 343 -16.69 3.27 -5.52
C PRO A 343 -15.96 3.20 -4.19
N ASN A 344 -14.73 3.74 -4.15
CA ASN A 344 -13.97 3.93 -2.92
C ASN A 344 -13.73 5.42 -2.61
N ASP A 345 -12.99 5.69 -1.55
CA ASP A 345 -12.53 7.02 -1.15
C ASP A 345 -11.91 7.80 -2.32
N VAL A 346 -10.98 7.18 -3.06
CA VAL A 346 -10.33 7.82 -4.21
C VAL A 346 -11.33 8.16 -5.32
N THR A 347 -12.33 7.30 -5.57
CA THR A 347 -13.39 7.58 -6.54
C THR A 347 -14.15 8.85 -6.17
N PHE A 348 -14.63 8.92 -4.93
CA PHE A 348 -15.41 10.06 -4.44
C PHE A 348 -14.60 11.34 -4.39
N LEU A 349 -13.32 11.27 -4.04
CA LEU A 349 -12.42 12.42 -4.14
C LEU A 349 -12.34 12.98 -5.57
N GLY A 350 -12.29 12.11 -6.57
CA GLY A 350 -12.27 12.51 -7.97
C GLY A 350 -13.56 13.18 -8.42
N VAL A 351 -14.72 12.60 -8.07
CA VAL A 351 -16.03 13.18 -8.38
C VAL A 351 -16.24 14.52 -7.67
N LEU A 352 -15.89 14.62 -6.38
CA LEU A 352 -15.99 15.88 -5.63
C LEU A 352 -15.07 16.96 -6.23
N SER A 353 -13.85 16.59 -6.66
CA SER A 353 -12.94 17.52 -7.34
C SER A 353 -13.57 18.04 -8.65
N ALA A 354 -14.21 17.16 -9.43
CA ALA A 354 -14.94 17.55 -10.62
C ALA A 354 -16.09 18.54 -10.30
N CYS A 355 -16.85 18.30 -9.24
CA CYS A 355 -17.88 19.23 -8.78
C CYS A 355 -17.31 20.60 -8.38
N THR A 356 -16.21 20.62 -7.65
CA THR A 356 -15.54 21.86 -7.22
C THR A 356 -15.09 22.70 -8.41
N HIS A 357 -14.57 22.07 -9.47
CA HIS A 357 -14.17 22.76 -10.70
C HIS A 357 -15.38 23.18 -11.55
N GLY A 358 -16.46 22.40 -11.56
CA GLY A 358 -17.71 22.71 -12.26
C GLY A 358 -18.65 23.66 -11.52
N GLY A 359 -18.38 24.00 -10.25
CA GLY A 359 -19.29 24.77 -9.41
C GLY A 359 -20.60 24.04 -9.07
N LEU A 360 -20.63 22.70 -9.15
CA LEU A 360 -21.83 21.88 -9.01
C LEU A 360 -22.10 21.54 -7.54
N VAL A 361 -22.54 22.53 -6.76
CA VAL A 361 -22.72 22.40 -5.30
C VAL A 361 -23.71 21.30 -4.92
N GLU A 362 -24.89 21.23 -5.57
CA GLU A 362 -25.89 20.22 -5.24
C GLU A 362 -25.42 18.80 -5.55
N THR A 363 -24.71 18.63 -6.68
CA THR A 363 -24.10 17.34 -7.03
C THR A 363 -23.01 16.97 -6.03
N ALA A 364 -22.17 17.93 -5.60
CA ALA A 364 -21.18 17.70 -4.54
C ALA A 364 -21.83 17.22 -3.24
N ARG A 365 -22.92 17.87 -2.79
CA ARG A 365 -23.68 17.44 -1.60
C ARG A 365 -24.23 16.03 -1.75
N SER A 366 -24.84 15.73 -2.90
CA SER A 366 -25.38 14.40 -3.20
C SER A 366 -24.27 13.33 -3.14
N CYS A 367 -23.15 13.57 -3.81
CA CYS A 367 -22.01 12.65 -3.81
C CYS A 367 -21.41 12.46 -2.42
N PHE A 368 -21.28 13.55 -1.64
CA PHE A 368 -20.76 13.49 -0.27
C PHE A 368 -21.67 12.68 0.65
N LYS A 369 -22.99 12.79 0.48
CA LYS A 369 -23.97 11.95 1.21
C LYS A 369 -23.86 10.49 0.78
N MET A 370 -23.77 10.24 -0.52
CA MET A 370 -23.68 8.91 -1.12
C MET A 370 -22.47 8.12 -0.61
N MET A 371 -21.37 8.77 -0.20
CA MET A 371 -20.23 8.08 0.45
C MET A 371 -20.68 7.19 1.61
N LYS A 372 -21.63 7.64 2.44
CA LYS A 372 -22.17 6.86 3.57
C LYS A 372 -22.92 5.63 3.11
N ASP A 373 -23.67 5.74 2.00
CA ASP A 373 -24.46 4.64 1.44
C ASP A 373 -23.56 3.51 0.92
N TYR A 374 -22.34 3.86 0.47
CA TYR A 374 -21.30 2.90 0.07
C TYR A 374 -20.37 2.47 1.23
N GLY A 375 -20.61 2.93 2.45
CA GLY A 375 -19.76 2.63 3.61
C GLY A 375 -18.36 3.27 3.54
N VAL A 376 -18.18 4.31 2.72
CA VAL A 376 -16.92 5.05 2.59
C VAL A 376 -16.85 6.14 3.65
N VAL A 377 -15.81 6.11 4.48
CA VAL A 377 -15.58 7.12 5.52
C VAL A 377 -14.90 8.34 4.90
N ALA A 378 -15.48 9.52 5.10
CA ALA A 378 -14.93 10.77 4.58
C ALA A 378 -13.63 11.18 5.31
N GLU A 379 -12.53 11.25 4.58
CA GLU A 379 -11.24 11.78 5.02
C GLU A 379 -11.11 13.31 4.80
N LEU A 380 -10.06 13.91 5.37
CA LEU A 380 -9.72 15.35 5.24
C LEU A 380 -9.78 15.88 3.80
N LYS A 381 -9.32 15.10 2.83
CA LYS A 381 -9.31 15.49 1.41
C LYS A 381 -10.73 15.68 0.85
N HIS A 382 -11.69 14.84 1.26
CA HIS A 382 -13.09 14.98 0.83
C HIS A 382 -13.72 16.24 1.41
N TYR A 383 -13.49 16.50 2.70
CA TYR A 383 -13.92 17.74 3.34
C TYR A 383 -13.30 18.96 2.67
N ALA A 384 -12.00 18.92 2.36
CA ALA A 384 -11.32 20.02 1.65
C ALA A 384 -11.96 20.31 0.29
N CYS A 385 -12.28 19.29 -0.52
CA CYS A 385 -12.99 19.47 -1.79
C CYS A 385 -14.39 20.06 -1.60
N MET A 386 -15.15 19.57 -0.62
CA MET A 386 -16.50 20.06 -0.33
C MET A 386 -16.47 21.54 0.12
N ILE A 387 -15.51 21.89 0.98
CA ILE A 387 -15.32 23.24 1.50
C ILE A 387 -14.83 24.19 0.40
N ASP A 388 -13.93 23.75 -0.49
CA ASP A 388 -13.53 24.53 -1.67
C ASP A 388 -14.73 24.76 -2.59
N CYS A 389 -15.58 23.75 -2.80
CA CYS A 389 -16.80 23.88 -3.61
C CYS A 389 -17.78 24.91 -3.02
N LEU A 390 -18.08 24.81 -1.73
CA LEU A 390 -18.96 25.76 -1.02
C LEU A 390 -18.34 27.17 -0.97
N GLY A 391 -17.03 27.24 -0.72
CA GLY A 391 -16.26 28.47 -0.65
C GLY A 391 -16.29 29.25 -1.96
N ARG A 392 -16.07 28.56 -3.09
CA ARG A 392 -16.17 29.15 -4.43
C ARG A 392 -17.58 29.58 -4.78
N ALA A 393 -18.60 28.86 -4.31
CA ALA A 393 -20.01 29.22 -4.49
C ALA A 393 -20.50 30.36 -3.58
N GLY A 394 -19.67 30.85 -2.65
CA GLY A 394 -20.02 31.93 -1.72
C GLY A 394 -20.83 31.48 -0.49
N LEU A 395 -21.00 30.17 -0.29
CA LEU A 395 -21.72 29.57 0.84
C LEU A 395 -20.82 29.44 2.06
N LEU A 396 -20.22 30.56 2.48
CA LEU A 396 -19.12 30.59 3.45
C LEU A 396 -19.52 30.16 4.86
N ILE A 397 -20.73 30.52 5.30
CA ILE A 397 -21.26 30.12 6.62
C ILE A 397 -21.51 28.61 6.68
N GLU A 398 -22.03 28.03 5.60
CA GLU A 398 -22.22 26.58 5.50
C GLU A 398 -20.88 25.85 5.49
N ALA A 399 -19.89 26.37 4.75
CA ALA A 399 -18.54 25.83 4.75
C ALA A 399 -17.88 25.89 6.13
N GLU A 400 -18.06 26.99 6.88
CA GLU A 400 -17.58 27.11 8.26
C GLU A 400 -18.25 26.08 9.19
N ARG A 401 -19.58 25.91 9.07
CA ARG A 401 -20.32 24.88 9.84
C ARG A 401 -19.81 23.47 9.54
N LEU A 402 -19.53 23.15 8.27
CA LEU A 402 -19.00 21.84 7.89
C LEU A 402 -17.62 21.56 8.52
N ILE A 403 -16.81 22.59 8.77
CA ILE A 403 -15.54 22.49 9.51
C ILE A 403 -15.75 22.25 11.01
N GLU A 404 -16.89 22.67 11.56
CA GLU A 404 -17.24 22.40 12.95
C GLU A 404 -17.80 20.97 13.14
N GLU A 405 -18.52 20.46 12.14
CA GLU A 405 -19.13 19.13 12.16
C GLU A 405 -18.18 17.97 11.83
N MET A 406 -16.97 18.25 11.32
CA MET A 406 -16.05 17.19 10.93
C MET A 406 -15.54 16.38 12.15
N PRO A 407 -15.42 15.04 12.03
CA PRO A 407 -15.02 14.18 13.14
C PRO A 407 -13.51 14.24 13.46
N MET A 408 -12.73 14.97 12.66
CA MET A 408 -11.29 15.16 12.81
C MET A 408 -10.94 16.65 12.87
N LYS A 409 -9.71 16.97 13.32
CA LYS A 409 -9.23 18.36 13.32
C LYS A 409 -8.93 18.81 11.88
N PRO A 410 -9.35 20.02 11.46
CA PRO A 410 -9.03 20.53 10.14
C PRO A 410 -7.54 20.82 10.02
N ASP A 411 -6.99 20.58 8.83
CA ASP A 411 -5.61 20.91 8.48
C ASP A 411 -5.52 22.26 7.72
N GLY A 412 -4.30 22.64 7.36
CA GLY A 412 -4.06 23.86 6.61
C GLY A 412 -4.72 23.90 5.22
N ALA A 413 -4.95 22.74 4.60
CA ALA A 413 -5.57 22.65 3.28
C ALA A 413 -7.07 22.96 3.37
N VAL A 414 -7.78 22.37 4.34
CA VAL A 414 -9.20 22.62 4.61
C VAL A 414 -9.47 24.09 4.90
N LEU A 415 -8.75 24.67 5.86
CA LEU A 415 -8.94 26.07 6.24
C LEU A 415 -8.49 27.02 5.13
N GLY A 416 -7.42 26.66 4.39
CA GLY A 416 -6.94 27.42 3.24
C GLY A 416 -7.97 27.48 2.11
N ALA A 417 -8.70 26.41 1.85
CA ALA A 417 -9.78 26.37 0.86
C ALA A 417 -10.91 27.37 1.19
N LEU A 418 -11.39 27.36 2.44
CA LEU A 418 -12.42 28.32 2.87
C LEU A 418 -11.90 29.76 2.84
N LEU A 419 -10.65 29.98 3.26
CA LEU A 419 -10.03 31.31 3.24
C LEU A 419 -9.93 31.86 1.80
N GLY A 420 -9.62 30.98 0.85
CA GLY A 420 -9.64 31.29 -0.58
C GLY A 420 -11.02 31.78 -1.04
N GLY A 421 -12.09 31.08 -0.66
CA GLY A 421 -13.48 31.48 -0.91
C GLY A 421 -13.85 32.82 -0.27
N CYS A 422 -13.46 33.03 1.00
CA CYS A 422 -13.72 34.30 1.71
C CYS A 422 -13.09 35.50 1.01
N ARG A 423 -11.88 35.33 0.47
CA ARG A 423 -11.20 36.37 -0.31
C ARG A 423 -11.91 36.67 -1.62
N VAL A 424 -12.34 35.64 -2.34
CA VAL A 424 -13.07 35.80 -3.63
C VAL A 424 -14.38 36.56 -3.42
N HIS A 425 -15.08 36.32 -2.31
CA HIS A 425 -16.38 36.93 -2.00
C HIS A 425 -16.31 38.13 -1.05
N GLY A 426 -15.11 38.60 -0.68
CA GLY A 426 -14.92 39.76 0.19
C GLY A 426 -15.48 39.62 1.61
N ASN A 427 -15.68 38.40 2.12
CA ASN A 427 -16.24 38.18 3.46
C ASN A 427 -15.14 38.24 4.53
N LEU A 428 -14.97 39.43 5.10
CA LEU A 428 -13.96 39.69 6.13
C LEU A 428 -14.22 38.91 7.43
N GLU A 429 -15.49 38.76 7.84
CA GLU A 429 -15.82 38.18 9.15
C GLU A 429 -15.42 36.71 9.25
N VAL A 430 -15.81 35.90 8.27
CA VAL A 430 -15.42 34.48 8.22
C VAL A 430 -13.92 34.38 7.93
N GLY A 431 -13.40 35.20 7.00
CA GLY A 431 -11.98 35.21 6.63
C GLY A 431 -11.05 35.44 7.82
N GLU A 432 -11.38 36.39 8.70
CA GLU A 432 -10.59 36.69 9.90
C GLU A 432 -10.59 35.52 10.90
N ARG A 433 -11.74 34.89 11.15
CA ARG A 433 -11.84 33.73 12.06
C ARG A 433 -10.99 32.55 11.57
N ILE A 434 -11.11 32.24 10.27
CA ILE A 434 -10.39 31.12 9.65
C ILE A 434 -8.88 31.39 9.60
N ALA A 435 -8.46 32.61 9.26
CA ALA A 435 -7.06 32.99 9.25
C ALA A 435 -6.41 32.92 10.65
N LYS A 436 -7.10 33.36 11.70
CA LYS A 436 -6.62 33.20 13.09
C LYS A 436 -6.47 31.73 13.48
N ARG A 437 -7.40 30.86 13.04
CA ARG A 437 -7.31 29.41 13.27
C ARG A 437 -6.12 28.78 12.55
N LEU A 438 -5.84 29.17 11.30
CA LEU A 438 -4.66 28.74 10.54
C LEU A 438 -3.35 29.12 11.24
N ILE A 439 -3.25 30.37 11.71
CA ILE A 439 -2.09 30.86 12.47
C ILE A 439 -1.92 30.06 13.77
N GLY A 440 -3.03 29.70 14.43
CA GLY A 440 -3.00 28.86 15.63
C GLY A 440 -2.51 27.43 15.37
N LEU A 441 -2.72 26.88 14.17
CA LEU A 441 -2.28 25.53 13.81
C LEU A 441 -0.79 25.47 13.47
N GLU A 442 -0.30 26.38 12.62
CA GLU A 442 1.12 26.43 12.24
C GLU A 442 1.66 27.88 12.38
N PRO A 443 2.04 28.30 13.60
CA PRO A 443 2.49 29.67 13.87
C PRO A 443 3.76 30.08 13.12
N GLU A 444 4.52 29.10 12.61
CA GLU A 444 5.78 29.30 11.89
C GLU A 444 5.58 29.58 10.40
N ARG A 445 4.38 29.33 9.87
CA ARG A 445 4.11 29.45 8.43
C ARG A 445 3.72 30.87 8.06
N THR A 446 4.70 31.62 7.56
CA THR A 446 4.55 33.03 7.13
C THR A 446 3.41 33.26 6.15
N GLY A 447 3.10 32.29 5.30
CA GLY A 447 2.04 32.38 4.31
C GLY A 447 0.66 32.71 4.89
N TYR A 448 0.33 32.24 6.10
CA TYR A 448 -0.96 32.50 6.72
C TYR A 448 -1.12 33.93 7.22
N TYR A 449 -0.04 34.52 7.72
CA TYR A 449 0.00 35.94 8.10
C TYR A 449 -0.13 36.85 6.88
N VAL A 450 0.55 36.51 5.78
CA VAL A 450 0.44 37.24 4.51
C VAL A 450 -1.00 37.18 3.99
N LEU A 451 -1.64 36.00 4.04
CA LEU A 451 -3.04 35.85 3.65
C LEU A 451 -4.00 36.70 4.49
N LEU A 452 -3.79 36.75 5.81
CA LEU A 452 -4.59 37.61 6.71
C LEU A 452 -4.40 39.10 6.43
N ALA A 453 -3.15 39.53 6.22
CA ALA A 453 -2.86 40.93 5.90
C ALA A 453 -3.47 41.36 4.55
N ASN A 454 -3.47 40.46 3.56
CA ASN A 454 -4.13 40.69 2.28
C ASN A 454 -5.64 40.83 2.45
N ILE A 455 -6.28 39.97 3.25
CA ILE A 455 -7.72 40.06 3.53
C ILE A 455 -8.09 41.40 4.19
N TYR A 456 -7.29 41.87 5.16
CA TYR A 456 -7.50 43.19 5.75
C TYR A 456 -7.32 44.33 4.74
N SER A 457 -6.30 44.21 3.87
CA SER A 457 -6.04 45.22 2.83
C SER A 457 -7.15 45.26 1.79
N ASP A 458 -7.63 44.10 1.32
CA ASP A 458 -8.74 43.97 0.36
C ASP A 458 -10.06 44.52 0.93
N ALA A 459 -10.23 44.45 2.26
CA ALA A 459 -11.38 45.02 2.97
C ALA A 459 -11.18 46.50 3.39
N GLY A 460 -10.07 47.15 3.00
CA GLY A 460 -9.77 48.55 3.30
C GLY A 460 -9.33 48.83 4.75
N LYS A 461 -9.05 47.79 5.55
CA LYS A 461 -8.56 47.91 6.94
C LYS A 461 -7.03 47.94 7.00
N PHE A 462 -6.43 49.01 6.49
CA PHE A 462 -4.97 49.13 6.37
C PHE A 462 -4.23 49.12 7.72
N ASP A 463 -4.84 49.62 8.79
CA ASP A 463 -4.25 49.60 10.13
C ASP A 463 -4.11 48.17 10.67
N ASP A 464 -5.14 47.34 10.47
CA ASP A 464 -5.13 45.92 10.86
C ASP A 464 -4.10 45.13 10.05
N ALA A 465 -4.00 45.40 8.74
CA ALA A 465 -2.97 44.83 7.89
C ALA A 465 -1.56 45.22 8.39
N GLY A 466 -1.34 46.50 8.73
CA GLY A 466 -0.09 47.01 9.29
C GLY A 466 0.32 46.27 10.56
N ARG A 467 -0.61 46.06 11.49
CA ARG A 467 -0.36 45.29 12.72
C ARG A 467 0.10 43.86 12.44
N VAL A 468 -0.49 43.20 11.44
CA VAL A 468 -0.08 41.83 11.05
C VAL A 468 1.33 41.83 10.42
N TRP A 469 1.65 42.83 9.61
CA TRP A 469 3.00 42.99 9.03
C TRP A 469 4.07 43.26 10.09
N ASP A 470 3.74 44.00 11.14
CA ASP A 470 4.68 44.26 12.24
C ASP A 470 4.94 42.99 13.07
N ILE A 471 3.93 42.14 13.28
CA ILE A 471 4.12 40.81 13.89
C ILE A 471 5.07 39.94 13.05
N LEU A 472 4.95 39.98 11.71
CA LEU A 472 5.85 39.26 10.80
C LEU A 472 7.29 39.76 10.90
N LYS A 473 7.50 41.08 10.96
CA LYS A 473 8.84 41.69 11.13
C LYS A 473 9.46 41.34 12.48
N GLN A 474 8.69 41.41 13.56
CA GLN A 474 9.17 41.11 14.92
C GLN A 474 9.60 39.65 15.08
N ARG A 475 8.98 38.71 14.35
CA ARG A 475 9.33 37.29 14.40
C ARG A 475 10.49 36.89 13.49
N ASN A 476 11.13 37.84 12.80
CA ASN A 476 12.26 37.59 11.88
C ASN A 476 11.97 36.51 10.81
N MET A 477 10.69 36.31 10.46
CA MET A 477 10.31 35.24 9.54
C MET A 477 10.43 35.74 8.09
N SER A 478 11.38 35.17 7.33
CA SER A 478 11.62 35.52 5.94
C SER A 478 10.67 34.79 4.98
N LYS A 479 10.42 35.39 3.81
CA LYS A 479 9.56 34.82 2.77
C LYS A 479 10.23 33.57 2.20
N VAL A 480 9.66 32.39 2.42
CA VAL A 480 10.20 31.13 1.88
C VAL A 480 9.88 31.08 0.37
N PRO A 481 10.87 31.00 -0.53
CA PRO A 481 10.60 30.85 -1.95
C PRO A 481 9.90 29.51 -2.21
N GLY A 482 8.75 29.53 -2.90
CA GLY A 482 8.14 28.30 -3.39
C GLY A 482 8.91 27.76 -4.59
N TRP A 483 9.19 26.46 -4.64
CA TRP A 483 9.90 25.84 -5.76
C TRP A 483 8.94 25.01 -6.60
N SER A 484 9.10 25.04 -7.93
CA SER A 484 8.48 24.07 -8.84
C SER A 484 9.54 23.46 -9.74
N LEU A 485 9.55 22.12 -9.84
CA LEU A 485 10.42 21.36 -10.72
C LEU A 485 9.72 21.20 -12.06
N ILE A 486 10.36 21.66 -13.15
CA ILE A 486 9.82 21.52 -14.51
C ILE A 486 10.86 20.82 -15.37
N GLU A 487 10.43 19.76 -16.07
CA GLU A 487 11.27 19.07 -17.07
C GLU A 487 11.39 19.94 -18.33
N SER A 488 12.54 20.58 -18.56
CA SER A 488 12.84 21.24 -19.83
C SER A 488 13.76 20.37 -20.72
N LYS A 489 13.88 20.70 -22.00
CA LYS A 489 14.51 19.87 -23.06
C LYS A 489 15.95 19.44 -22.80
N SER A 490 16.64 19.93 -21.77
CA SER A 490 18.01 19.52 -21.48
C SER A 490 18.46 19.60 -20.01
N CYS A 491 17.62 19.97 -19.03
CA CYS A 491 18.00 19.93 -17.61
C CYS A 491 16.81 20.03 -16.65
N PHE A 492 16.99 19.50 -15.43
CA PHE A 492 16.15 19.80 -14.27
C PHE A 492 16.39 21.24 -13.84
N GLN A 493 15.36 22.09 -13.91
CA GLN A 493 15.47 23.47 -13.46
C GLN A 493 14.56 23.69 -12.25
N PHE A 494 15.17 24.13 -11.15
CA PHE A 494 14.48 24.63 -9.97
C PHE A 494 14.08 26.08 -10.24
N LEU A 495 12.79 26.37 -10.34
CA LEU A 495 12.29 27.74 -10.50
C LEU A 495 11.64 28.20 -9.18
N PRO A 496 12.12 29.31 -8.58
CA PRO A 496 11.40 29.98 -7.50
C PRO A 496 10.13 30.66 -8.06
N LYS A 497 8.99 30.51 -7.38
CA LYS A 497 7.68 31.02 -7.79
C LYS A 497 7.51 32.55 -7.73
N ASP A 498 8.53 33.30 -7.33
CA ASP A 498 8.49 34.77 -7.25
C ASP A 498 9.39 35.43 -8.31
N LYS A 499 9.04 35.29 -9.58
CA LYS A 499 9.37 36.29 -10.63
C LYS A 499 8.27 36.30 -11.69
N ILE A 500 7.12 36.89 -11.37
CA ILE A 500 6.35 37.60 -12.40
C ILE A 500 7.17 38.86 -12.71
N SER A 501 8.02 38.77 -13.74
CA SER A 501 8.71 39.94 -14.26
C SER A 501 7.68 40.86 -14.90
N SER A 502 7.45 41.99 -14.25
CA SER A 502 6.93 43.20 -14.85
C SER A 502 7.75 43.58 -16.09
N SER A 503 7.25 43.24 -17.27
CA SER A 503 7.64 43.90 -18.52
C SER A 503 6.52 43.83 -19.56
N PHE A 504 5.34 44.33 -19.20
CA PHE A 504 4.53 45.05 -20.18
C PHE A 504 5.01 46.50 -20.16
N LYS A 505 5.95 46.83 -21.05
CA LYS A 505 6.11 48.20 -21.53
C LYS A 505 5.55 48.24 -22.94
N THR A 506 4.57 49.10 -23.08
CA THR A 506 4.02 49.63 -24.32
C THR A 506 5.10 50.04 -25.33
N SER A 507 4.99 49.50 -26.53
CA SER A 507 5.08 50.22 -27.81
C SER A 507 4.45 49.35 -28.88
#